data_AF-A0AB35UT80-F1
#
_entry.id   AF-A0AB35UT80-F1
#
_cell.length_a   1.000
_cell.length_b   1.000
_cell.length_c   1.000
_cell.angle_alpha   90.00
_cell.angle_beta   90.00
_cell.angle_gamma   90.00
#
_symmetry.space_group_name_H-M   'P 1'
#
loop_
_entity.id
_entity.type
_entity.pdbx_description
1 polymer ?
#
loop_
_entity_poly.entity_id
_entity_poly.type
_entity_poly.pdbx_seq_one_letter_code
_entity_poly.pdbx_strand_id
1 'polypeptide(L)'
;MSLICSKYLPEINLGKFSNYSKVERIFSNKSNEIDDVYIWGAANSTHFLCNEKITSISEIAIHNNKILVLTNKEANYLLNFSIKNNVEILVFENLFPFFNDIKYVSMEKNFDILLKKIIYLKKKNIPLKKISTVYSNLYLHKVERKIRNKSILDQAFRLYPLSGYQEVFKLKETRKNRTILCLDFNSMYPSVLDQSFFDPKYLEYKKVNKKVNSLDDIENGLHHVILYKCKNDYFKEYNYFQYINKKIKQSYTIEDEPIEILLFNDEIKFIFDFFEEIFIIDSIISHKSIKHPLCKEANSLYNQRLSFKKDNNITLASLTKLKLTLLHSCTNQKKFKRLNVKDKCHIQQLIVSHYDIPIEESEFFMEYFVKKGIIKFKKNNKGYDVDILDTTSAYNVLSLSAHVIAKSKVKLMETIMSFLSFQNLEICYVNIDCIHLSIESNDIDFFLNKFKHVIGDKLGQLKIENIATQGYWLDIGRYWLYSNNNLIEHKNILFNTPYLLDPYRKFRKFRKITKFEGFHYISEHNINLLNCLNMKKKIIKMDDHIKLCRFNQKTLTSIVNYKENLITNLKNNYPTYKGLIDEIFD
;
A
#
# COMPACT_ATOMS: atom_id res chain seq x y z
N MET A 1 -6.85 -20.41 23.11
CA MET A 1 -6.47 -19.00 22.97
C MET A 1 -6.59 -18.66 21.49
N SER A 2 -7.39 -17.66 21.10
CA SER A 2 -7.59 -17.35 19.69
C SER A 2 -6.36 -16.65 19.08
N LEU A 3 -6.09 -16.89 17.80
CA LEU A 3 -5.09 -16.14 17.05
C LEU A 3 -5.70 -14.83 16.55
N ILE A 4 -5.23 -13.69 17.06
CA ILE A 4 -5.80 -12.38 16.75
C ILE A 4 -5.13 -11.78 15.50
N CYS A 5 -5.95 -11.51 14.48
CA CYS A 5 -5.55 -10.88 13.23
C CYS A 5 -6.09 -9.45 13.16
N SER A 6 -5.39 -8.51 13.80
CA SER A 6 -5.76 -7.10 13.83
C SER A 6 -4.66 -6.19 13.27
N LYS A 7 -5.00 -4.94 12.93
CA LYS A 7 -4.05 -3.98 12.34
C LYS A 7 -2.95 -3.52 13.30
N TYR A 8 -3.29 -3.32 14.57
CA TYR A 8 -2.40 -2.72 15.58
C TYR A 8 -2.60 -3.24 17.00
N LEU A 9 -3.65 -3.98 17.29
CA LEU A 9 -4.06 -4.24 18.67
C LEU A 9 -3.90 -5.71 19.04
N PRO A 10 -3.47 -6.00 20.28
CA PRO A 10 -3.53 -7.36 20.81
C PRO A 10 -4.96 -7.85 21.03
N GLU A 11 -5.97 -6.97 20.92
CA GLU A 11 -7.39 -7.29 21.11
C GLU A 11 -8.29 -6.49 20.15
N ILE A 12 -9.47 -7.02 19.84
CA ILE A 12 -10.51 -6.34 19.06
C ILE A 12 -11.68 -6.02 20.00
N ASN A 13 -12.08 -4.74 20.06
CA ASN A 13 -13.20 -4.29 20.88
C ASN A 13 -13.97 -3.20 20.12
N LEU A 14 -15.08 -3.56 19.47
CA LEU A 14 -15.99 -2.58 18.87
C LEU A 14 -16.96 -2.00 19.91
N GLY A 15 -17.29 -2.75 20.96
CA GLY A 15 -18.16 -2.32 22.07
C GLY A 15 -17.81 -1.00 22.73
N LYS A 16 -16.53 -0.60 22.77
CA LYS A 16 -16.13 0.73 23.25
C LYS A 16 -16.73 1.90 22.46
N PHE A 17 -17.16 1.64 21.23
CA PHE A 17 -17.81 2.65 20.38
C PHE A 17 -19.33 2.71 20.59
N SER A 18 -19.91 1.83 21.42
CA SER A 18 -21.36 1.71 21.62
C SER A 18 -22.09 3.02 22.00
N ASN A 19 -21.40 3.93 22.71
CA ASN A 19 -21.97 5.20 23.15
C ASN A 19 -21.95 6.31 22.07
N TYR A 20 -21.43 6.04 20.87
CA TYR A 20 -21.40 7.03 19.79
C TYR A 20 -22.64 6.94 18.90
N SER A 21 -23.66 7.74 19.19
CA SER A 21 -24.86 7.89 18.37
C SER A 21 -24.88 9.17 17.51
N LYS A 22 -23.88 10.04 17.69
CA LYS A 22 -23.82 11.34 17.00
C LYS A 22 -23.36 11.18 15.56
N VAL A 23 -23.90 12.06 14.72
CA VAL A 23 -23.53 12.22 13.33
C VAL A 23 -22.79 13.55 13.17
N GLU A 24 -21.72 13.57 12.39
CA GLU A 24 -20.95 14.77 12.07
C GLU A 24 -20.95 15.08 10.58
N ARG A 25 -20.75 16.35 10.24
CA ARG A 25 -20.63 16.80 8.85
C ARG A 25 -19.25 16.42 8.32
N ILE A 26 -19.21 15.85 7.11
CA ILE A 26 -17.96 15.64 6.39
C ILE A 26 -17.45 16.99 5.90
N PHE A 27 -16.16 17.25 6.10
CA PHE A 27 -15.52 18.48 5.64
C PHE A 27 -14.50 18.19 4.55
N SER A 28 -14.43 19.08 3.58
CA SER A 28 -13.33 19.14 2.64
C SER A 28 -12.91 20.59 2.42
N ASN A 29 -11.61 20.86 2.52
CA ASN A 29 -11.07 22.19 2.27
C ASN A 29 -10.92 22.39 0.77
N LYS A 30 -11.33 23.56 0.26
CA LYS A 30 -10.79 24.05 -1.02
C LYS A 30 -9.28 24.20 -0.83
N SER A 31 -8.50 23.66 -1.75
CA SER A 31 -7.04 23.79 -1.67
C SER A 31 -6.65 25.24 -1.93
N ASN A 32 -6.18 25.97 -0.92
CA ASN A 32 -5.54 27.27 -1.09
C ASN A 32 -4.35 27.15 -2.06
N GLU A 33 -4.15 28.16 -2.91
CA GLU A 33 -3.05 28.29 -3.86
C GLU A 33 -1.68 28.31 -3.16
N ILE A 34 -0.66 27.83 -3.85
CA ILE A 34 0.74 28.07 -3.45
C ILE A 34 1.21 29.04 -4.51
N ASP A 35 1.21 30.32 -4.17
CA ASP A 35 1.49 31.37 -5.14
C ASP A 35 3.00 31.61 -5.32
N ASP A 36 3.85 31.18 -4.36
CA ASP A 36 5.28 31.51 -4.38
C ASP A 36 6.20 30.29 -4.27
N VAL A 37 6.86 29.93 -5.37
CA VAL A 37 7.96 28.94 -5.40
C VAL A 37 9.06 29.43 -6.35
N TYR A 38 10.33 29.39 -5.92
CA TYR A 38 11.45 29.65 -6.82
C TYR A 38 11.78 28.41 -7.67
N ILE A 39 12.04 28.61 -8.96
CA ILE A 39 12.35 27.54 -9.94
C ILE A 39 13.86 27.48 -10.14
N TRP A 40 14.50 26.36 -9.80
CA TRP A 40 15.95 26.20 -9.85
C TRP A 40 16.34 24.95 -10.66
N GLY A 41 17.50 24.97 -11.30
CA GLY A 41 18.22 23.77 -11.79
C GLY A 41 19.52 23.61 -11.01
N ALA A 42 19.95 22.40 -10.67
CA ALA A 42 21.19 22.20 -9.87
C ALA A 42 22.17 21.22 -10.54
N ALA A 43 23.42 21.64 -10.74
CA ALA A 43 24.47 20.79 -11.31
C ALA A 43 25.19 19.96 -10.24
N ASN A 44 25.45 20.59 -9.09
CA ASN A 44 26.24 20.06 -7.98
C ASN A 44 25.91 20.84 -6.69
N SER A 45 26.67 20.63 -5.62
CA SER A 45 26.45 21.27 -4.33
C SER A 45 26.92 22.73 -4.24
N THR A 46 27.51 23.30 -5.31
CA THR A 46 28.13 24.63 -5.30
C THR A 46 27.55 25.60 -6.32
N HIS A 47 26.98 25.10 -7.43
CA HIS A 47 26.43 25.91 -8.54
C HIS A 47 25.02 25.44 -8.91
N PHE A 48 24.13 26.40 -9.14
CA PHE A 48 22.76 26.18 -9.59
C PHE A 48 22.36 27.30 -10.57
N LEU A 49 21.36 27.02 -11.38
CA LEU A 49 20.76 27.92 -12.35
C LEU A 49 19.46 28.46 -11.77
N CYS A 50 19.41 29.77 -11.53
CA CYS A 50 18.24 30.50 -11.03
C CYS A 50 18.05 31.76 -11.89
N ASN A 51 16.82 32.04 -12.33
CA ASN A 51 16.52 33.17 -13.23
C ASN A 51 17.47 33.25 -14.43
N GLU A 52 17.75 32.09 -15.05
CA GLU A 52 18.65 31.95 -16.23
C GLU A 52 20.12 32.34 -15.97
N LYS A 53 20.53 32.51 -14.71
CA LYS A 53 21.93 32.79 -14.33
C LYS A 53 22.49 31.66 -13.48
N ILE A 54 23.73 31.24 -13.80
CA ILE A 54 24.50 30.35 -12.95
C ILE A 54 25.02 31.18 -11.79
N THR A 55 24.67 30.80 -10.57
CA THR A 55 25.05 31.53 -9.36
C THR A 55 25.71 30.58 -8.37
N SER A 56 26.69 31.07 -7.61
CA SER A 56 27.29 30.31 -6.53
C SER A 56 26.34 30.21 -5.35
N ILE A 57 26.34 29.08 -4.66
CA ILE A 57 25.43 28.84 -3.54
C ILE A 57 25.65 29.77 -2.35
N SER A 58 26.85 30.38 -2.27
CA SER A 58 27.21 31.39 -1.27
C SER A 58 26.61 32.76 -1.53
N GLU A 59 26.13 33.04 -2.75
CA GLU A 59 25.76 34.38 -3.22
C GLU A 59 24.24 34.63 -3.24
N ILE A 60 23.43 33.66 -2.79
CA ILE A 60 21.97 33.74 -2.89
C ILE A 60 21.36 34.38 -1.66
N ALA A 61 20.63 35.48 -1.86
CA ALA A 61 19.62 35.92 -0.92
C ALA A 61 18.32 35.10 -1.15
N ILE A 62 17.94 34.25 -0.19
CA ILE A 62 16.71 33.46 -0.29
C ILE A 62 15.58 34.21 0.40
N HIS A 63 14.58 34.62 -0.37
CA HIS A 63 13.38 35.28 0.16
C HIS A 63 12.19 34.34 0.37
N ASN A 64 12.18 33.14 -0.24
CA ASN A 64 11.12 32.13 -0.09
C ASN A 64 11.67 30.84 0.50
N ASN A 65 10.87 30.21 1.36
CA ASN A 65 11.24 28.98 2.04
C ASN A 65 11.10 27.73 1.14
N LYS A 66 10.89 27.87 -0.18
CA LYS A 66 10.62 26.76 -1.10
C LYS A 66 11.35 26.91 -2.44
N ILE A 67 12.04 25.84 -2.85
CA ILE A 67 12.73 25.72 -4.14
C ILE A 67 12.19 24.50 -4.89
N LEU A 68 11.85 24.67 -6.16
CA LEU A 68 11.44 23.58 -7.05
C LEU A 68 12.58 23.21 -8.01
N VAL A 69 12.96 21.93 -8.00
CA VAL A 69 13.90 21.32 -8.96
C VAL A 69 13.22 20.22 -9.76
N LEU A 70 13.80 19.82 -10.90
CA LEU A 70 13.20 18.80 -11.76
C LEU A 70 13.25 17.40 -11.14
N THR A 71 14.42 16.99 -10.63
CA THR A 71 14.73 15.60 -10.25
C THR A 71 15.18 15.44 -8.79
N ASN A 72 15.04 14.23 -8.24
CA ASN A 72 15.55 13.86 -6.92
C ASN A 72 17.09 13.94 -6.87
N LYS A 73 17.77 13.79 -8.01
CA LYS A 73 19.23 13.94 -8.09
C LYS A 73 19.66 15.38 -7.80
N GLU A 74 18.97 16.36 -8.40
CA GLU A 74 19.16 17.78 -8.09
C GLU A 74 18.86 18.09 -6.62
N ALA A 75 17.76 17.55 -6.10
CA ALA A 75 17.40 17.74 -4.69
C ALA A 75 18.49 17.20 -3.74
N ASN A 76 19.14 16.09 -4.09
CA ASN A 76 20.24 15.54 -3.31
C ASN A 76 21.47 16.46 -3.29
N TYR A 77 21.74 17.20 -4.37
CA TYR A 77 22.83 18.17 -4.40
C TYR A 77 22.57 19.37 -3.48
N LEU A 78 21.30 19.73 -3.28
CA LEU A 78 20.88 20.88 -2.49
C LEU A 78 20.62 20.54 -1.00
N LEU A 79 20.83 19.31 -0.54
CA LEU A 79 20.49 18.92 0.85
C LEU A 79 21.21 19.76 1.91
N ASN A 80 22.52 19.99 1.76
CA ASN A 80 23.29 20.81 2.71
C ASN A 80 22.76 22.24 2.77
N PHE A 81 22.42 22.77 1.60
CA PHE A 81 21.87 24.11 1.45
C PHE A 81 20.49 24.24 2.09
N SER A 82 19.62 23.25 1.90
CA SER A 82 18.30 23.17 2.51
C SER A 82 18.39 23.17 4.04
N ILE A 83 19.32 22.42 4.63
CA ILE A 83 19.53 22.41 6.08
C ILE A 83 20.06 23.77 6.56
N LYS A 84 21.11 24.29 5.93
CA LYS A 84 21.77 25.55 6.34
C LYS A 84 20.81 26.74 6.31
N ASN A 85 19.97 26.82 5.29
CA ASN A 85 19.10 27.97 5.06
C ASN A 85 17.63 27.71 5.43
N ASN A 86 17.32 26.55 6.01
CA ASN A 86 15.95 26.15 6.37
C ASN A 86 14.94 26.26 5.19
N VAL A 87 15.35 25.78 4.02
CA VAL A 87 14.54 25.82 2.78
C VAL A 87 14.01 24.43 2.43
N GLU A 88 12.74 24.35 2.06
CA GLU A 88 12.11 23.14 1.54
C GLU A 88 12.44 22.95 0.05
N ILE A 89 13.01 21.79 -0.30
CA ILE A 89 13.22 21.41 -1.70
C ILE A 89 12.03 20.57 -2.17
N LEU A 90 11.28 21.12 -3.12
CA LEU A 90 10.24 20.45 -3.88
C LEU A 90 10.85 19.81 -5.13
N VAL A 91 10.37 18.61 -5.47
CA VAL A 91 10.88 17.86 -6.62
C VAL A 91 9.75 17.61 -7.61
N PHE A 92 9.89 18.16 -8.82
CA PHE A 92 8.84 18.12 -9.85
C PHE A 92 8.44 16.68 -10.21
N GLU A 93 9.39 15.77 -10.42
CA GLU A 93 9.08 14.36 -10.75
C GLU A 93 8.27 13.66 -9.65
N ASN A 94 8.42 14.05 -8.38
CA ASN A 94 7.64 13.51 -7.27
C ASN A 94 6.25 14.16 -7.17
N LEU A 95 6.12 15.43 -7.55
CA LEU A 95 4.85 16.16 -7.55
C LEU A 95 3.96 15.73 -8.73
N PHE A 96 4.56 15.38 -9.86
CA PHE A 96 3.89 15.02 -11.12
C PHE A 96 4.42 13.70 -11.71
N PRO A 97 4.22 12.56 -11.02
CA PRO A 97 4.79 11.27 -11.41
C PRO A 97 4.18 10.65 -12.68
N PHE A 98 3.29 11.37 -13.39
CA PHE A 98 2.72 10.93 -14.66
C PHE A 98 3.57 11.36 -15.87
N PHE A 99 4.60 12.18 -15.66
CA PHE A 99 5.64 12.41 -16.66
C PHE A 99 6.69 11.32 -16.53
N ASN A 100 6.67 10.39 -17.49
CA ASN A 100 7.55 9.22 -17.48
C ASN A 100 8.92 9.51 -18.13
N ASP A 101 9.16 10.74 -18.59
CA ASP A 101 10.31 11.16 -19.39
C ASP A 101 11.31 12.04 -18.63
N ILE A 102 11.15 12.21 -17.31
CA ILE A 102 11.96 13.14 -16.51
C ILE A 102 13.24 12.47 -16.02
N LYS A 103 14.39 12.77 -16.61
CA LYS A 103 15.68 12.29 -16.10
C LYS A 103 16.67 13.42 -15.91
N TYR A 104 17.66 13.19 -15.06
CA TYR A 104 18.78 14.12 -14.93
C TYR A 104 19.71 14.01 -16.13
N VAL A 105 19.98 15.13 -16.81
CA VAL A 105 20.93 15.22 -17.93
C VAL A 105 22.05 16.21 -17.59
N SER A 106 21.72 17.49 -17.53
CA SER A 106 22.59 18.58 -17.07
C SER A 106 21.72 19.64 -16.40
N MET A 107 22.33 20.58 -15.70
CA MET A 107 21.61 21.65 -15.01
C MET A 107 20.76 22.51 -15.95
N GLU A 108 21.32 22.93 -17.07
CA GLU A 108 20.66 23.78 -18.08
C GLU A 108 19.51 23.03 -18.74
N LYS A 109 19.78 21.80 -19.22
CA LYS A 109 18.74 20.97 -19.86
C LYS A 109 17.61 20.63 -18.89
N ASN A 110 17.92 20.33 -17.64
CA ASN A 110 16.90 20.06 -16.62
C ASN A 110 16.05 21.29 -16.32
N PHE A 111 16.67 22.47 -16.23
CA PHE A 111 15.96 23.74 -16.04
C PHE A 111 15.00 24.04 -17.20
N ASP A 112 15.47 23.88 -18.44
CA ASP A 112 14.63 24.05 -19.64
C ASP A 112 13.46 23.07 -19.66
N ILE A 113 13.72 21.80 -19.32
CA ILE A 113 12.67 20.77 -19.22
C ILE A 113 11.66 21.16 -18.13
N LEU A 114 12.13 21.61 -16.96
CA LEU A 114 11.26 22.05 -15.86
C LEU A 114 10.34 23.18 -16.31
N LEU A 115 10.88 24.22 -16.96
CA LEU A 115 10.08 25.34 -17.50
C LEU A 115 9.06 24.86 -18.53
N LYS A 116 9.46 24.03 -19.50
CA LYS A 116 8.56 23.45 -20.51
C LYS A 116 7.42 22.66 -19.88
N LYS A 117 7.70 21.87 -18.84
CA LYS A 117 6.69 21.07 -18.14
C LYS A 117 5.76 21.95 -17.31
N ILE A 118 6.27 23.02 -16.67
CA ILE A 118 5.43 24.01 -15.98
C ILE A 118 4.48 24.71 -16.97
N ILE A 119 4.97 25.13 -18.13
CA ILE A 119 4.13 25.71 -19.19
C ILE A 119 3.06 24.71 -19.64
N TYR A 120 3.42 23.45 -19.82
CA TYR A 120 2.45 22.39 -20.15
C TYR A 120 1.35 22.27 -19.07
N LEU A 121 1.71 22.26 -17.78
CA LEU A 121 0.74 22.21 -16.68
C LEU A 121 -0.21 23.41 -16.72
N LYS A 122 0.31 24.63 -16.92
CA LYS A 122 -0.50 25.85 -17.08
C LYS A 122 -1.47 25.73 -18.25
N LYS A 123 -1.00 25.30 -19.44
CA LYS A 123 -1.85 25.07 -20.63
C LYS A 123 -2.96 24.04 -20.40
N LYS A 124 -2.77 23.10 -19.47
CA LYS A 124 -3.75 22.06 -19.12
C LYS A 124 -4.55 22.39 -17.85
N ASN A 125 -4.44 23.61 -17.32
CA ASN A 125 -5.07 24.04 -16.06
C ASN A 125 -4.79 23.08 -14.89
N ILE A 126 -3.57 22.52 -14.84
CA ILE A 126 -3.11 21.68 -13.74
C ILE A 126 -2.31 22.57 -12.78
N PRO A 127 -2.73 22.72 -11.52
CA PRO A 127 -2.04 23.57 -10.57
C PRO A 127 -0.65 23.02 -10.23
N LEU A 128 0.30 23.92 -9.95
CA LEU A 128 1.66 23.58 -9.54
C LEU A 128 1.70 23.12 -8.06
N LYS A 129 0.97 22.04 -7.77
CA LYS A 129 0.85 21.42 -6.44
C LYS A 129 1.00 19.91 -6.57
N LYS A 130 1.23 19.25 -5.44
CA LYS A 130 1.25 17.79 -5.39
C LYS A 130 -0.06 17.23 -5.95
N ILE A 131 0.03 16.57 -7.10
CA ILE A 131 -1.14 16.15 -7.88
C ILE A 131 -2.07 15.22 -7.09
N SER A 132 -1.49 14.37 -6.23
CA SER A 132 -2.23 13.48 -5.34
C SER A 132 -3.11 14.26 -4.36
N THR A 133 -2.62 15.38 -3.83
CA THR A 133 -3.39 16.21 -2.88
C THR A 133 -4.54 16.91 -3.60
N VAL A 134 -4.28 17.45 -4.79
CA VAL A 134 -5.27 18.17 -5.60
C VAL A 134 -6.45 17.25 -5.94
N TYR A 135 -6.18 16.10 -6.55
CA TYR A 135 -7.26 15.21 -6.97
C TYR A 135 -7.90 14.45 -5.81
N SER A 136 -7.14 14.04 -4.77
CA SER A 136 -7.76 13.45 -3.57
C SER A 136 -8.74 14.41 -2.91
N ASN A 137 -8.41 15.70 -2.81
CA ASN A 137 -9.36 16.69 -2.31
C ASN A 137 -10.56 16.83 -3.25
N LEU A 138 -10.35 16.96 -4.56
CA LEU A 138 -11.43 17.06 -5.53
C LEU A 138 -12.40 15.86 -5.45
N TYR A 139 -11.89 14.65 -5.28
CA TYR A 139 -12.72 13.46 -5.10
C TYR A 139 -13.40 13.43 -3.74
N LEU A 140 -12.73 13.86 -2.67
CA LEU A 140 -13.37 14.01 -1.36
C LEU A 140 -14.52 15.03 -1.41
N HIS A 141 -14.37 16.15 -2.12
CA HIS A 141 -15.45 17.13 -2.40
C HIS A 141 -16.64 16.49 -3.15
N LYS A 142 -16.38 15.50 -4.03
CA LYS A 142 -17.44 14.74 -4.71
C LYS A 142 -18.12 13.74 -3.76
N VAL A 143 -17.36 13.14 -2.84
CA VAL A 143 -17.88 12.27 -1.78
C VAL A 143 -18.76 13.07 -0.82
N GLU A 144 -18.27 14.19 -0.28
CA GLU A 144 -19.01 15.07 0.66
C GLU A 144 -20.36 15.52 0.10
N ARG A 145 -20.42 15.89 -1.19
CA ARG A 145 -21.67 16.33 -1.82
C ARG A 145 -22.75 15.25 -1.85
N LYS A 146 -22.36 13.97 -1.87
CA LYS A 146 -23.28 12.83 -1.88
C LYS A 146 -23.52 12.27 -0.48
N ILE A 147 -22.51 12.31 0.38
CA ILE A 147 -22.55 11.88 1.77
C ILE A 147 -22.16 13.10 2.61
N ARG A 148 -23.15 13.89 3.01
CA ARG A 148 -22.90 15.13 3.76
C ARG A 148 -22.45 14.87 5.19
N ASN A 149 -22.93 13.75 5.74
CA ASN A 149 -22.87 13.44 7.15
C ASN A 149 -22.43 11.99 7.34
N LYS A 150 -21.66 11.70 8.39
CA LYS A 150 -21.27 10.34 8.80
C LYS A 150 -21.45 10.15 10.30
N SER A 151 -21.73 8.92 10.73
CA SER A 151 -21.73 8.55 12.14
C SER A 151 -20.31 8.59 12.69
N ILE A 152 -20.15 8.97 13.96
CA ILE A 152 -18.86 8.90 14.66
C ILE A 152 -18.33 7.45 14.71
N LEU A 153 -19.19 6.44 14.60
CA LEU A 153 -18.80 5.02 14.50
C LEU A 153 -17.90 4.72 13.29
N ASP A 154 -17.89 5.57 12.25
CA ASP A 154 -16.99 5.43 11.11
C ASP A 154 -15.52 5.34 11.53
N GLN A 155 -15.15 5.97 12.66
CA GLN A 155 -13.79 5.90 13.19
C GLN A 155 -13.32 4.47 13.50
N ALA A 156 -14.23 3.55 13.82
CA ALA A 156 -13.92 2.17 14.21
C ALA A 156 -13.33 1.37 13.03
N PHE A 157 -13.68 1.74 11.80
CA PHE A 157 -13.12 1.12 10.58
C PHE A 157 -11.61 1.35 10.43
N ARG A 158 -11.00 2.24 11.24
CA ARG A 158 -9.54 2.36 11.35
C ARG A 158 -8.86 1.07 11.79
N LEU A 159 -9.58 0.22 12.56
CA LEU A 159 -9.09 -1.05 13.11
C LEU A 159 -8.97 -2.12 12.03
N TYR A 160 -9.70 -1.99 10.92
CA TYR A 160 -9.63 -2.94 9.81
C TYR A 160 -8.27 -2.86 9.09
N PRO A 161 -7.62 -4.01 8.78
CA PRO A 161 -6.33 -4.05 8.10
C PRO A 161 -6.45 -3.64 6.62
N LEU A 162 -5.99 -2.42 6.33
CA LEU A 162 -6.03 -1.80 5.00
C LEU A 162 -4.97 -2.31 4.01
N SER A 163 -4.17 -3.32 4.36
CA SER A 163 -3.25 -3.93 3.40
C SER A 163 -4.01 -4.84 2.44
N GLY A 164 -3.72 -4.73 1.14
CA GLY A 164 -4.14 -5.73 0.16
C GLY A 164 -3.42 -7.06 0.35
N TYR A 165 -3.87 -8.09 -0.34
CA TYR A 165 -3.24 -9.40 -0.28
C TYR A 165 -1.95 -9.42 -1.12
N GLN A 166 -0.86 -9.85 -0.51
CA GLN A 166 0.48 -9.90 -1.10
C GLN A 166 1.19 -11.14 -0.61
N GLU A 167 1.72 -11.96 -1.51
CA GLU A 167 2.38 -13.21 -1.16
C GLU A 167 3.32 -13.69 -2.28
N VAL A 168 4.51 -14.17 -1.91
CA VAL A 168 5.40 -14.94 -2.80
C VAL A 168 5.26 -16.42 -2.46
N PHE A 169 4.93 -17.25 -3.45
CA PHE A 169 4.73 -18.70 -3.30
C PHE A 169 5.89 -19.51 -3.88
N LYS A 170 6.66 -18.93 -4.81
CA LYS A 170 7.84 -19.55 -5.38
C LYS A 170 9.02 -18.60 -5.38
N LEU A 171 10.23 -19.11 -5.12
CA LEU A 171 11.46 -18.37 -5.36
C LEU A 171 11.98 -18.54 -6.79
N LYS A 172 11.71 -19.71 -7.39
CA LYS A 172 12.22 -20.11 -8.71
C LYS A 172 11.19 -20.99 -9.42
N GLU A 173 11.01 -20.77 -10.71
CA GLU A 173 10.29 -21.65 -11.65
C GLU A 173 11.10 -21.70 -12.95
N THR A 174 11.65 -22.85 -13.28
CA THR A 174 12.48 -23.07 -14.49
C THR A 174 12.13 -24.37 -15.22
N ARG A 175 11.01 -25.02 -14.86
CA ARG A 175 10.53 -26.23 -15.52
C ARG A 175 10.26 -25.97 -17.00
N LYS A 176 10.93 -26.73 -17.87
CA LYS A 176 10.91 -26.53 -19.34
C LYS A 176 9.52 -26.71 -19.97
N ASN A 177 8.67 -27.53 -19.37
CA ASN A 177 7.31 -27.79 -19.85
C ASN A 177 6.28 -26.78 -19.33
N ARG A 178 6.72 -25.69 -18.68
CA ARG A 178 5.82 -24.69 -18.08
C ARG A 178 6.05 -23.31 -18.62
N THR A 179 4.98 -22.53 -18.60
CA THR A 179 4.96 -21.12 -18.96
C THR A 179 4.36 -20.33 -17.81
N ILE A 180 4.93 -19.15 -17.58
CA ILE A 180 4.51 -18.20 -16.57
C ILE A 180 3.64 -17.13 -17.22
N LEU A 181 2.39 -17.01 -16.77
CA LEU A 181 1.49 -15.92 -17.16
C LEU A 181 1.44 -14.86 -16.07
N CYS A 182 1.79 -13.62 -16.41
CA CYS A 182 1.68 -12.47 -15.52
C CYS A 182 0.40 -11.69 -15.84
N LEU A 183 -0.54 -11.72 -14.91
CA LEU A 183 -1.85 -11.10 -15.03
C LEU A 183 -1.95 -9.89 -14.09
N ASP A 184 -2.54 -8.80 -14.56
CA ASP A 184 -2.74 -7.56 -13.80
C ASP A 184 -4.16 -7.03 -14.00
N PHE A 185 -4.85 -6.67 -12.91
CA PHE A 185 -6.19 -6.14 -12.99
C PHE A 185 -6.17 -4.76 -13.64
N ASN A 186 -7.04 -4.58 -14.62
CA ASN A 186 -7.36 -3.28 -15.16
C ASN A 186 -8.08 -2.42 -14.11
N SER A 187 -7.30 -1.72 -13.28
CA SER A 187 -7.77 -0.83 -12.23
C SER A 187 -8.65 -1.55 -11.19
N MET A 188 -8.05 -2.43 -10.39
CA MET A 188 -8.73 -3.26 -9.38
C MET A 188 -9.63 -2.44 -8.43
N TYR A 189 -9.09 -1.46 -7.71
CA TYR A 189 -9.90 -0.70 -6.75
C TYR A 189 -11.04 0.10 -7.40
N PRO A 190 -10.83 0.82 -8.53
CA PRO A 190 -11.93 1.44 -9.26
C PRO A 190 -13.02 0.45 -9.70
N SER A 191 -12.65 -0.80 -10.03
CA SER A 191 -13.59 -1.81 -10.51
C SER A 191 -14.57 -2.34 -9.47
N VAL A 192 -14.32 -2.13 -8.16
CA VAL A 192 -15.25 -2.54 -7.10
C VAL A 192 -16.14 -1.41 -6.61
N LEU A 193 -16.01 -0.20 -7.18
CA LEU A 193 -16.80 0.97 -6.77
C LEU A 193 -18.25 0.93 -7.30
N ASP A 194 -18.55 0.07 -8.27
CA ASP A 194 -19.90 -0.11 -8.80
C ASP A 194 -20.80 -0.98 -7.91
N GLN A 195 -20.20 -1.72 -6.98
CA GLN A 195 -20.88 -2.53 -5.99
C GLN A 195 -21.60 -1.68 -4.92
N SER A 196 -22.39 -2.35 -4.08
CA SER A 196 -23.08 -1.76 -2.94
C SER A 196 -22.13 -1.52 -1.76
N PHE A 197 -22.25 -0.37 -1.10
CA PHE A 197 -21.49 0.06 0.07
C PHE A 197 -22.43 0.43 1.22
N PHE A 198 -21.97 0.39 2.47
CA PHE A 198 -22.75 0.88 3.60
C PHE A 198 -22.88 2.40 3.56
N ASP A 199 -24.01 2.93 4.02
CA ASP A 199 -24.14 4.35 4.25
C ASP A 199 -23.45 4.74 5.58
N PRO A 200 -22.35 5.52 5.55
CA PRO A 200 -21.63 5.91 6.76
C PRO A 200 -22.48 6.71 7.74
N LYS A 201 -23.60 7.30 7.29
CA LYS A 201 -24.52 8.06 8.14
C LYS A 201 -25.33 7.17 9.09
N TYR A 202 -25.68 5.96 8.65
CA TYR A 202 -26.60 5.07 9.34
C TYR A 202 -25.85 3.88 9.96
N LEU A 203 -24.70 4.15 10.57
CA LEU A 203 -23.95 3.14 11.29
C LEU A 203 -24.51 2.99 12.70
N GLU A 204 -24.64 1.75 13.14
CA GLU A 204 -25.10 1.38 14.48
C GLU A 204 -24.21 0.28 15.05
N TYR A 205 -23.90 0.37 16.34
CA TYR A 205 -23.23 -0.70 17.06
C TYR A 205 -24.26 -1.71 17.56
N LYS A 206 -23.96 -3.00 17.40
CA LYS A 206 -24.80 -4.10 17.88
C LYS A 206 -23.93 -5.17 18.53
N LYS A 207 -24.28 -5.53 19.76
CA LYS A 207 -23.75 -6.74 20.41
C LYS A 207 -24.54 -7.93 19.88
N VAL A 208 -23.86 -8.94 19.34
CA VAL A 208 -24.49 -10.05 18.60
C VAL A 208 -24.39 -11.35 19.39
N ASN A 209 -23.17 -11.76 19.74
CA ASN A 209 -22.86 -13.01 20.46
C ASN A 209 -23.63 -14.23 19.92
N LYS A 210 -23.58 -14.44 18.61
CA LYS A 210 -24.34 -15.50 17.94
C LYS A 210 -23.50 -16.21 16.89
N LYS A 211 -23.70 -17.52 16.77
CA LYS A 211 -23.27 -18.32 15.63
C LYS A 211 -24.06 -17.92 14.38
N VAL A 212 -23.37 -17.78 13.25
CA VAL A 212 -23.99 -17.57 11.94
C VAL A 212 -24.51 -18.90 11.44
N ASN A 213 -25.83 -19.04 11.26
CA ASN A 213 -26.46 -20.27 10.79
C ASN A 213 -26.82 -20.17 9.30
N SER A 214 -27.09 -18.97 8.80
CA SER A 214 -27.39 -18.68 7.40
C SER A 214 -26.68 -17.40 6.95
N LEU A 215 -26.44 -17.27 5.64
CA LEU A 215 -25.95 -16.02 5.02
C LEU A 215 -26.90 -14.84 5.27
N ASP A 216 -28.20 -15.11 5.49
CA ASP A 216 -29.22 -14.10 5.79
C ASP A 216 -29.08 -13.54 7.22
N ASP A 217 -28.40 -14.25 8.12
CA ASP A 217 -28.09 -13.75 9.47
C ASP A 217 -27.03 -12.62 9.44
N ILE A 218 -26.32 -12.46 8.32
CA ILE A 218 -25.19 -11.54 8.20
C ILE A 218 -25.67 -10.16 7.74
N GLU A 219 -25.88 -9.28 8.72
CA GLU A 219 -26.19 -7.87 8.46
C GLU A 219 -25.06 -7.16 7.71
N ASN A 220 -25.40 -6.08 7.01
CA ASN A 220 -24.42 -5.31 6.24
C ASN A 220 -23.53 -4.48 7.18
N GLY A 221 -22.27 -4.86 7.35
CA GLY A 221 -21.36 -4.09 8.21
C GLY A 221 -19.96 -4.66 8.34
N LEU A 222 -19.27 -4.17 9.38
CA LEU A 222 -18.01 -4.70 9.90
C LEU A 222 -18.29 -5.50 11.17
N HIS A 223 -17.81 -6.73 11.22
CA HIS A 223 -18.10 -7.67 12.30
C HIS A 223 -16.82 -8.11 12.97
N HIS A 224 -16.85 -8.19 14.29
CA HIS A 224 -15.85 -8.89 15.09
C HIS A 224 -16.24 -10.36 15.17
N VAL A 225 -15.42 -11.22 14.57
CA VAL A 225 -15.73 -12.64 14.41
C VAL A 225 -14.66 -13.53 15.02
N ILE A 226 -15.09 -14.69 15.49
CA ILE A 226 -14.24 -15.85 15.72
C ILE A 226 -14.58 -16.92 14.68
N LEU A 227 -13.56 -17.36 13.95
CA LEU A 227 -13.63 -18.42 12.96
C LEU A 227 -13.07 -19.70 13.58
N TYR A 228 -13.85 -20.77 13.52
CA TYR A 228 -13.48 -22.09 14.06
C TYR A 228 -13.31 -23.10 12.94
N LYS A 229 -12.16 -23.80 12.97
CA LYS A 229 -11.81 -24.93 12.11
C LYS A 229 -12.05 -24.67 10.62
N CYS A 230 -11.02 -24.19 9.94
CA CYS A 230 -11.07 -24.09 8.48
C CYS A 230 -11.09 -25.49 7.86
N LYS A 231 -12.14 -25.82 7.10
CA LYS A 231 -12.27 -27.09 6.36
C LYS A 231 -11.87 -26.99 4.89
N ASN A 232 -11.73 -25.77 4.37
CA ASN A 232 -11.37 -25.54 2.96
C ASN A 232 -9.86 -25.45 2.77
N ASP A 233 -9.28 -26.42 2.06
CA ASP A 233 -7.82 -26.50 1.87
C ASP A 233 -7.24 -25.32 1.06
N TYR A 234 -7.99 -24.82 0.07
CA TYR A 234 -7.63 -23.61 -0.65
C TYR A 234 -7.44 -22.43 0.31
N PHE A 235 -8.39 -22.19 1.22
CA PHE A 235 -8.31 -21.05 2.13
C PHE A 235 -7.25 -21.28 3.22
N LYS A 236 -7.01 -22.52 3.65
CA LYS A 236 -5.87 -22.83 4.54
C LYS A 236 -4.55 -22.34 3.96
N GLU A 237 -4.33 -22.54 2.66
CA GLU A 237 -3.06 -22.20 2.00
C GLU A 237 -2.99 -20.75 1.48
N TYR A 238 -4.07 -20.25 0.87
CA TYR A 238 -4.07 -18.98 0.12
C TYR A 238 -4.77 -17.82 0.84
N ASN A 239 -5.13 -17.93 2.12
CA ASN A 239 -5.77 -16.83 2.84
C ASN A 239 -4.90 -15.55 2.90
N TYR A 240 -5.58 -14.41 3.07
CA TYR A 240 -4.95 -13.09 3.24
C TYR A 240 -4.75 -12.69 4.71
N PHE A 241 -4.98 -13.60 5.66
CA PHE A 241 -4.84 -13.30 7.08
C PHE A 241 -3.37 -13.16 7.47
N GLN A 242 -3.12 -12.25 8.40
CA GLN A 242 -1.78 -11.95 8.87
C GLN A 242 -1.79 -11.88 10.38
N TYR A 243 -0.96 -12.71 11.00
CA TYR A 243 -0.67 -12.59 12.41
C TYR A 243 0.19 -11.35 12.64
N ILE A 244 -0.23 -10.49 13.55
CA ILE A 244 0.49 -9.27 13.92
C ILE A 244 0.67 -9.27 15.44
N ASN A 245 1.92 -9.38 15.89
CA ASN A 245 2.29 -9.21 17.28
C ASN A 245 3.63 -8.47 17.37
N LYS A 246 3.60 -7.22 17.88
CA LYS A 246 4.77 -6.35 18.00
C LYS A 246 5.56 -6.25 16.67
N LYS A 247 6.78 -6.80 16.63
CA LYS A 247 7.66 -6.81 15.44
C LYS A 247 7.36 -7.95 14.47
N ILE A 248 6.49 -8.89 14.84
CA ILE A 248 6.12 -10.04 14.04
C ILE A 248 4.90 -9.67 13.21
N LYS A 249 5.06 -9.80 11.89
CA LYS A 249 3.98 -9.72 10.91
C LYS A 249 4.20 -10.87 9.93
N GLN A 250 3.28 -11.82 9.86
CA GLN A 250 3.51 -13.08 9.13
C GLN A 250 2.21 -13.67 8.57
N SER A 251 2.24 -14.10 7.30
CA SER A 251 1.22 -14.97 6.69
C SER A 251 1.41 -16.41 7.18
N TYR A 252 0.32 -17.15 7.37
CA TYR A 252 0.35 -18.51 7.93
C TYR A 252 -0.62 -19.46 7.22
N THR A 253 -0.35 -20.75 7.37
CA THR A 253 -1.30 -21.82 7.02
C THR A 253 -2.28 -21.97 8.18
N ILE A 254 -3.58 -21.91 7.88
CA ILE A 254 -4.63 -22.07 8.89
C ILE A 254 -4.73 -23.54 9.31
N GLU A 255 -4.84 -23.79 10.61
CA GLU A 255 -5.07 -25.10 11.22
C GLU A 255 -6.36 -25.04 12.06
N ASP A 256 -6.46 -25.82 13.15
CA ASP A 256 -7.68 -25.95 13.94
C ASP A 256 -7.87 -24.86 15.01
N GLU A 257 -6.85 -24.05 15.25
CA GLU A 257 -6.91 -23.01 16.30
C GLU A 257 -7.88 -21.88 15.90
N PRO A 258 -8.72 -21.38 16.82
CA PRO A 258 -9.65 -20.30 16.51
C PRO A 258 -8.93 -19.02 16.03
N ILE A 259 -9.53 -18.33 15.07
CA ILE A 259 -9.00 -17.06 14.53
C ILE A 259 -9.98 -15.94 14.87
N GLU A 260 -9.48 -14.91 15.54
CA GLU A 260 -10.26 -13.72 15.88
C GLU A 260 -9.87 -12.57 14.96
N ILE A 261 -10.85 -12.00 14.25
CA ILE A 261 -10.60 -11.04 13.17
C ILE A 261 -11.78 -10.09 12.95
N LEU A 262 -11.50 -8.93 12.34
CA LEU A 262 -12.51 -8.02 11.80
C LEU A 262 -12.77 -8.33 10.32
N LEU A 263 -14.00 -8.67 9.97
CA LEU A 263 -14.41 -8.94 8.59
C LEU A 263 -15.65 -8.14 8.21
N PHE A 264 -15.69 -7.70 6.95
CA PHE A 264 -16.93 -7.20 6.37
C PHE A 264 -17.89 -8.34 6.06
N ASN A 265 -19.20 -8.05 6.02
CA ASN A 265 -20.23 -9.00 5.60
C ASN A 265 -19.88 -9.72 4.29
N ASP A 266 -19.30 -9.02 3.29
CA ASP A 266 -18.91 -9.60 2.00
C ASP A 266 -17.77 -10.63 2.17
N GLU A 267 -16.82 -10.37 3.07
CA GLU A 267 -15.75 -11.32 3.39
C GLU A 267 -16.29 -12.54 4.13
N ILE A 268 -17.24 -12.36 5.06
CA ILE A 268 -17.90 -13.47 5.78
C ILE A 268 -18.68 -14.33 4.79
N LYS A 269 -19.45 -13.72 3.89
CA LYS A 269 -20.20 -14.44 2.84
C LYS A 269 -19.29 -15.28 1.96
N PHE A 270 -18.13 -14.74 1.57
CA PHE A 270 -17.14 -15.48 0.79
C PHE A 270 -16.57 -16.69 1.53
N ILE A 271 -16.31 -16.58 2.84
CA ILE A 271 -15.69 -17.66 3.63
C ILE A 271 -16.69 -18.54 4.38
N PHE A 272 -17.99 -18.32 4.23
CA PHE A 272 -19.03 -18.96 5.04
C PHE A 272 -18.90 -20.49 5.05
N ASP A 273 -18.74 -21.07 3.87
CA ASP A 273 -18.59 -22.52 3.70
C ASP A 273 -17.16 -23.03 3.94
N PHE A 274 -16.21 -22.15 4.24
CA PHE A 274 -14.81 -22.53 4.45
C PHE A 274 -14.50 -22.93 5.89
N PHE A 275 -15.37 -22.58 6.83
CA PHE A 275 -15.22 -22.85 8.26
C PHE A 275 -16.36 -23.76 8.76
N GLU A 276 -16.11 -24.53 9.81
CA GLU A 276 -17.18 -25.28 10.50
C GLU A 276 -18.12 -24.35 11.24
N GLU A 277 -17.58 -23.26 11.81
CA GLU A 277 -18.35 -22.31 12.58
C GLU A 277 -17.77 -20.89 12.48
N ILE A 278 -18.67 -19.93 12.31
CA ILE A 278 -18.40 -18.51 12.37
C ILE A 278 -19.27 -17.93 13.49
N PHE A 279 -18.63 -17.35 14.49
CA PHE A 279 -19.29 -16.71 15.63
C PHE A 279 -19.08 -15.20 15.57
N ILE A 280 -20.16 -14.42 15.58
CA ILE A 280 -20.09 -12.95 15.61
C ILE A 280 -20.23 -12.50 17.06
N ILE A 281 -19.23 -11.79 17.58
CA ILE A 281 -19.23 -11.21 18.93
C ILE A 281 -20.04 -9.92 18.94
N ASP A 282 -19.58 -8.94 18.16
CA ASP A 282 -20.23 -7.64 18.00
C ASP A 282 -20.03 -7.10 16.58
N SER A 283 -20.73 -6.03 16.24
CA SER A 283 -20.75 -5.50 14.87
C SER A 283 -21.02 -4.00 14.84
N ILE A 284 -20.51 -3.36 13.79
CA ILE A 284 -20.94 -2.03 13.35
C ILE A 284 -21.62 -2.21 12.00
N ILE A 285 -22.94 -2.08 11.99
CA ILE A 285 -23.80 -2.36 10.85
C ILE A 285 -24.36 -1.09 10.26
N SER A 286 -24.81 -1.16 9.01
CA SER A 286 -25.70 -0.17 8.43
C SER A 286 -26.91 -0.81 7.79
N HIS A 287 -28.10 -0.35 8.20
CA HIS A 287 -29.37 -0.75 7.59
C HIS A 287 -29.58 -0.14 6.20
N LYS A 288 -28.68 0.74 5.76
CA LYS A 288 -28.75 1.38 4.44
C LYS A 288 -27.51 1.09 3.61
N SER A 289 -27.77 0.83 2.35
CA SER A 289 -26.76 0.69 1.33
C SER A 289 -26.82 1.86 0.35
N ILE A 290 -25.66 2.22 -0.18
CA ILE A 290 -25.46 3.25 -1.18
C ILE A 290 -24.57 2.72 -2.29
N LYS A 291 -24.71 3.29 -3.49
CA LYS A 291 -23.67 3.16 -4.52
C LYS A 291 -22.49 4.04 -4.15
N HIS A 292 -21.26 3.60 -4.39
CA HIS A 292 -20.09 4.41 -4.08
C HIS A 292 -20.18 5.79 -4.78
N PRO A 293 -19.95 6.91 -4.06
CA PRO A 293 -20.06 8.27 -4.61
C PRO A 293 -19.24 8.50 -5.89
N LEU A 294 -18.12 7.79 -6.03
CA LEU A 294 -17.17 7.91 -7.14
C LEU A 294 -17.32 6.85 -8.25
N CYS A 295 -18.35 5.99 -8.21
CA CYS A 295 -18.52 4.95 -9.24
C CYS A 295 -18.57 5.52 -10.67
N LYS A 296 -19.40 6.54 -10.91
CA LYS A 296 -19.52 7.17 -12.24
C LYS A 296 -18.19 7.78 -12.70
N GLU A 297 -17.42 8.32 -11.75
CA GLU A 297 -16.10 8.91 -12.03
C GLU A 297 -15.09 7.84 -12.47
N ALA A 298 -15.09 6.68 -11.81
CA ALA A 298 -14.23 5.56 -12.16
C ALA A 298 -14.43 5.12 -13.61
N ASN A 299 -15.69 4.91 -14.02
CA ASN A 299 -16.02 4.52 -15.38
C ASN A 299 -15.61 5.58 -16.41
N SER A 300 -15.91 6.86 -16.12
CA SER A 300 -15.53 7.98 -16.99
C SER A 300 -14.01 8.06 -17.17
N LEU A 301 -13.24 8.00 -16.07
CA LEU A 301 -11.78 8.07 -16.13
C LEU A 301 -11.18 6.85 -16.84
N TYR A 302 -11.73 5.66 -16.63
CA TYR A 302 -11.26 4.46 -17.31
C TYR A 302 -11.44 4.57 -18.83
N ASN A 303 -12.62 4.99 -19.29
CA ASN A 303 -12.88 5.22 -20.71
C ASN A 303 -12.00 6.32 -21.31
N GLN A 304 -11.79 7.43 -20.58
CA GLN A 304 -10.86 8.49 -20.98
C GLN A 304 -9.43 7.96 -21.14
N ARG A 305 -8.96 7.11 -20.21
CA ARG A 305 -7.65 6.48 -20.30
C ARG A 305 -7.53 5.60 -21.54
N LEU A 306 -8.57 4.82 -21.87
CA LEU A 306 -8.58 4.01 -23.09
C LEU A 306 -8.53 4.87 -24.35
N SER A 307 -9.26 5.98 -24.39
CA SER A 307 -9.19 6.96 -25.50
C SER A 307 -7.77 7.49 -25.66
N PHE A 308 -7.16 8.01 -24.58
CA PHE A 308 -5.80 8.54 -24.64
C PHE A 308 -4.76 7.49 -25.05
N LYS A 309 -4.97 6.21 -24.71
CA LYS A 309 -4.12 5.13 -25.21
C LYS A 309 -4.28 4.93 -26.72
N LYS A 310 -5.51 4.94 -27.24
CA LYS A 310 -5.79 4.84 -28.68
C LYS A 310 -5.16 6.00 -29.45
N ASP A 311 -5.16 7.19 -28.86
CA ASP A 311 -4.56 8.40 -29.45
C ASP A 311 -3.04 8.50 -29.23
N ASN A 312 -2.38 7.45 -28.71
CA ASN A 312 -0.96 7.43 -28.33
C ASN A 312 -0.53 8.57 -27.38
N ASN A 313 -1.46 9.14 -26.61
CA ASN A 313 -1.19 10.20 -25.64
C ASN A 313 -0.76 9.62 -24.28
N ILE A 314 0.51 9.23 -24.21
CA ILE A 314 1.11 8.56 -23.04
C ILE A 314 0.99 9.42 -21.76
N THR A 315 1.22 10.73 -21.84
CA THR A 315 1.19 11.62 -20.67
C THR A 315 -0.22 11.72 -20.08
N LEU A 316 -1.26 11.92 -20.90
CA LEU A 316 -2.64 12.00 -20.39
C LEU A 316 -3.18 10.63 -19.97
N ALA A 317 -2.78 9.54 -20.64
CA ALA A 317 -3.09 8.18 -20.19
C ALA A 317 -2.47 7.89 -18.81
N SER A 318 -1.23 8.31 -18.57
CA SER A 318 -0.54 8.20 -17.26
C SER A 318 -1.19 9.07 -16.18
N LEU A 319 -1.55 10.32 -16.51
CA LEU A 319 -2.29 11.20 -15.60
C LEU A 319 -3.64 10.58 -15.20
N THR A 320 -4.35 10.01 -16.17
CA THR A 320 -5.65 9.37 -15.92
C THR A 320 -5.51 8.08 -15.12
N LYS A 321 -4.45 7.29 -15.34
CA LYS A 321 -4.08 6.16 -14.48
C LYS A 321 -3.87 6.62 -13.03
N LEU A 322 -3.14 7.71 -12.81
CA LEU A 322 -2.93 8.27 -11.47
C LEU A 322 -4.24 8.79 -10.84
N LYS A 323 -5.11 9.42 -11.62
CA LYS A 323 -6.45 9.84 -11.15
C LYS A 323 -7.28 8.65 -10.66
N LEU A 324 -7.27 7.55 -11.41
CA LEU A 324 -7.97 6.31 -11.05
C LEU A 324 -7.45 5.72 -9.73
N THR A 325 -6.13 5.70 -9.51
CA THR A 325 -5.56 5.14 -8.26
C THR A 325 -5.93 5.98 -7.04
N LEU A 326 -6.16 7.30 -7.18
CA LEU A 326 -6.51 8.16 -6.04
C LEU A 326 -7.97 8.02 -5.57
N LEU A 327 -8.86 7.43 -6.36
CA LEU A 327 -10.29 7.33 -6.04
C LEU A 327 -10.55 6.57 -4.72
N HIS A 328 -9.87 5.44 -4.50
CA HIS A 328 -10.09 4.60 -3.32
C HIS A 328 -9.49 5.17 -2.03
N SER A 329 -8.42 5.97 -2.14
CA SER A 329 -7.70 6.51 -0.98
C SER A 329 -8.16 7.90 -0.55
N CYS A 330 -9.01 8.57 -1.35
CA CYS A 330 -9.39 9.96 -1.10
C CYS A 330 -10.17 10.17 0.21
N THR A 331 -10.84 9.14 0.72
CA THR A 331 -11.60 9.13 1.98
C THR A 331 -10.78 8.67 3.20
N ASN A 332 -9.49 8.39 3.02
CA ASN A 332 -8.56 8.00 4.08
C ASN A 332 -7.31 8.88 4.04
N GLN A 333 -7.51 10.18 4.27
CA GLN A 333 -6.43 11.15 4.28
C GLN A 333 -5.72 11.16 5.64
N LYS A 334 -4.39 11.25 5.61
CA LYS A 334 -3.61 11.47 6.82
C LYS A 334 -3.75 12.93 7.27
N LYS A 335 -4.57 13.16 8.30
CA LYS A 335 -4.66 14.45 8.99
C LYS A 335 -3.95 14.33 10.34
N PHE A 336 -3.26 15.39 10.74
CA PHE A 336 -2.56 15.42 12.03
C PHE A 336 -3.20 16.49 12.91
N LYS A 337 -3.44 16.17 14.17
CA LYS A 337 -3.79 17.12 15.22
C LYS A 337 -2.51 17.50 15.95
N ARG A 338 -2.31 18.80 16.17
CA ARG A 338 -1.20 19.31 16.98
C ARG A 338 -1.65 19.50 18.41
N LEU A 339 -0.86 19.02 19.35
CA LEU A 339 -1.08 19.10 20.79
C LEU A 339 0.21 19.55 21.47
N ASN A 340 0.09 20.23 22.60
CA ASN A 340 1.22 20.54 23.47
C ASN A 340 1.11 19.68 24.74
N VAL A 341 2.19 18.98 25.10
CA VAL A 341 2.23 18.12 26.29
C VAL A 341 3.49 18.38 27.09
N LYS A 342 3.43 18.18 28.41
CA LYS A 342 4.51 18.57 29.33
C LYS A 342 5.77 17.71 29.17
N ASP A 343 5.60 16.39 29.11
CA ASP A 343 6.69 15.43 29.11
C ASP A 343 6.40 14.19 28.25
N LYS A 344 7.37 13.27 28.18
CA LYS A 344 7.26 12.03 27.40
C LYS A 344 6.23 11.04 27.96
N CYS A 345 5.98 11.06 29.28
CA CYS A 345 4.96 10.21 29.91
C CYS A 345 3.55 10.61 29.42
N HIS A 346 3.29 11.91 29.31
CA HIS A 346 2.04 12.40 28.72
C HIS A 346 1.88 12.01 27.24
N ILE A 347 2.98 11.87 26.48
CA ILE A 347 2.92 11.33 25.10
C ILE A 347 2.50 9.84 25.13
N GLN A 348 3.00 9.03 26.07
CA GLN A 348 2.59 7.63 26.23
C GLN A 348 1.11 7.53 26.57
N GLN A 349 0.62 8.32 27.53
CA GLN A 349 -0.79 8.36 27.90
C GLN A 349 -1.68 8.80 26.73
N LEU A 350 -1.23 9.77 25.93
CA LEU A 350 -1.91 10.18 24.71
C LEU A 350 -1.99 9.03 23.70
N ILE A 351 -0.92 8.25 23.51
CA ILE A 351 -0.92 7.08 22.61
C ILE A 351 -1.91 6.02 23.07
N VAL A 352 -1.85 5.68 24.35
CA VAL A 352 -2.70 4.67 25.00
C VAL A 352 -4.17 5.03 24.82
N SER A 353 -4.54 6.26 25.15
CA SER A 353 -5.92 6.74 25.04
C SER A 353 -6.40 6.92 23.60
N HIS A 354 -5.56 7.43 22.70
CA HIS A 354 -5.97 7.78 21.33
C HIS A 354 -6.02 6.58 20.37
N TYR A 355 -5.14 5.60 20.58
CA TYR A 355 -5.05 4.39 19.74
C TYR A 355 -5.51 3.12 20.43
N ASP A 356 -5.96 3.22 21.69
CA ASP A 356 -6.51 2.11 22.46
C ASP A 356 -5.49 0.97 22.70
N ILE A 357 -4.28 1.36 23.06
CA ILE A 357 -3.14 0.44 23.23
C ILE A 357 -2.99 0.11 24.72
N PRO A 358 -2.74 -1.16 25.11
CA PRO A 358 -2.45 -1.50 26.50
C PRO A 358 -1.27 -0.70 27.04
N ILE A 359 -1.37 -0.22 28.29
CA ILE A 359 -0.35 0.65 28.89
C ILE A 359 1.02 -0.04 28.93
N GLU A 360 1.03 -1.36 29.12
CA GLU A 360 2.20 -2.24 29.15
C GLU A 360 2.93 -2.29 27.79
N GLU A 361 2.23 -1.99 26.69
CA GLU A 361 2.78 -1.97 25.33
C GLU A 361 3.08 -0.55 24.81
N SER A 362 2.78 0.48 25.60
CA SER A 362 2.85 1.89 25.18
C SER A 362 4.23 2.32 24.66
N GLU A 363 5.32 1.83 25.24
CA GLU A 363 6.69 2.14 24.81
C GLU A 363 7.00 1.55 23.43
N PHE A 364 6.68 0.28 23.22
CA PHE A 364 6.84 -0.38 21.93
C PHE A 364 6.06 0.36 20.83
N PHE A 365 4.80 0.70 21.11
CA PHE A 365 3.97 1.41 20.13
C PHE A 365 4.40 2.85 19.91
N MET A 366 4.96 3.53 20.92
CA MET A 366 5.56 4.85 20.73
C MET A 366 6.69 4.78 19.71
N GLU A 367 7.65 3.88 19.88
CA GLU A 367 8.74 3.70 18.93
C GLU A 367 8.23 3.34 17.53
N TYR A 368 7.28 2.40 17.47
CA TYR A 368 6.67 1.95 16.23
C TYR A 368 5.95 3.10 15.51
N PHE A 369 5.15 3.90 16.22
CA PHE A 369 4.40 5.03 15.67
C PHE A 369 5.29 6.18 15.22
N VAL A 370 6.35 6.48 15.96
CA VAL A 370 7.38 7.43 15.52
C VAL A 370 8.05 6.95 14.23
N LYS A 371 8.47 5.68 14.18
CA LYS A 371 9.08 5.09 12.98
C LYS A 371 8.14 5.09 11.77
N LYS A 372 6.84 4.88 11.99
CA LYS A 372 5.80 4.92 10.95
C LYS A 372 5.31 6.33 10.61
N GLY A 373 5.76 7.35 11.34
CA GLY A 373 5.31 8.73 11.17
C GLY A 373 3.83 8.93 11.50
N ILE A 374 3.26 8.05 12.34
CA ILE A 374 1.91 8.16 12.91
C ILE A 374 1.91 9.25 14.00
N ILE A 375 3.04 9.40 14.69
CA ILE A 375 3.29 10.46 15.67
C ILE A 375 4.62 11.13 15.33
N LYS A 376 4.68 12.45 15.53
CA LYS A 376 5.91 13.24 15.51
C LYS A 376 5.88 14.14 16.73
N PHE A 377 7.03 14.35 17.37
CA PHE A 377 7.11 15.34 18.44
C PHE A 377 8.43 16.08 18.43
N LYS A 378 8.41 17.32 18.93
CA LYS A 378 9.57 18.19 19.06
C LYS A 378 9.55 18.82 20.45
N LYS A 379 10.68 18.76 21.17
CA LYS A 379 10.85 19.44 22.45
C LYS A 379 10.86 20.96 22.23
N ASN A 380 10.18 21.69 23.11
CA ASN A 380 10.19 23.15 23.18
C ASN A 380 10.37 23.60 24.64
N ASN A 381 10.41 24.92 24.88
CA ASN A 381 10.66 25.48 26.22
C ASN A 381 9.57 25.13 27.25
N LYS A 382 8.39 24.69 26.81
CA LYS A 382 7.22 24.40 27.66
C LYS A 382 6.88 22.89 27.72
N GLY A 383 7.67 22.03 27.06
CA GLY A 383 7.41 20.60 26.95
C GLY A 383 7.66 20.08 25.53
N TYR A 384 6.63 19.50 24.90
CA TYR A 384 6.68 18.89 23.59
C TYR A 384 5.49 19.31 22.72
N ASP A 385 5.77 19.74 21.49
CA ASP A 385 4.77 19.82 20.44
C ASP A 385 4.63 18.47 19.78
N VAL A 386 3.43 17.90 19.79
CA VAL A 386 3.10 16.56 19.28
C VAL A 386 2.12 16.67 18.13
N ASP A 387 2.51 16.18 16.95
CA ASP A 387 1.61 15.94 15.83
C ASP A 387 1.19 14.46 15.85
N ILE A 388 -0.10 14.19 16.08
CA ILE A 388 -0.69 12.84 16.13
C ILE A 388 -1.67 12.64 14.98
N LEU A 389 -1.67 11.48 14.33
CA LEU A 389 -2.64 11.15 13.29
C LEU A 389 -4.06 11.18 13.85
N ASP A 390 -4.89 12.06 13.30
CA ASP A 390 -6.28 12.25 13.67
C ASP A 390 -7.15 11.21 12.95
N THR A 391 -7.46 10.13 13.67
CA THR A 391 -8.32 9.04 13.22
C THR A 391 -9.81 9.38 13.34
N THR A 392 -10.14 10.50 13.99
CA THR A 392 -11.50 11.02 14.19
C THR A 392 -11.85 12.12 13.19
N SER A 393 -10.93 12.44 12.29
CA SER A 393 -11.08 13.57 11.38
C SER A 393 -12.34 13.47 10.53
N ALA A 394 -13.15 14.52 10.52
CA ALA A 394 -14.34 14.63 9.68
C ALA A 394 -14.05 14.60 8.17
N TYR A 395 -12.78 14.73 7.76
CA TYR A 395 -12.33 14.55 6.38
C TYR A 395 -12.28 13.08 5.93
N ASN A 396 -12.28 12.16 6.89
CA ASN A 396 -12.14 10.74 6.61
C ASN A 396 -13.50 10.06 6.63
N VAL A 397 -13.72 9.20 5.64
CA VAL A 397 -14.85 8.27 5.58
C VAL A 397 -14.23 6.87 5.49
N LEU A 398 -13.79 6.39 6.65
CA LEU A 398 -12.94 5.21 6.76
C LEU A 398 -13.69 3.95 6.31
N SER A 399 -14.98 3.86 6.61
CA SER A 399 -15.87 2.77 6.17
C SER A 399 -15.78 2.54 4.66
N LEU A 400 -15.89 3.60 3.84
CA LEU A 400 -15.76 3.48 2.39
C LEU A 400 -14.39 2.95 1.98
N SER A 401 -13.31 3.52 2.51
CA SER A 401 -11.96 3.09 2.13
C SER A 401 -11.66 1.64 2.53
N ALA A 402 -12.09 1.23 3.72
CA ALA A 402 -11.91 -0.12 4.23
C ALA A 402 -12.74 -1.13 3.44
N HIS A 403 -13.99 -0.77 3.08
CA HIS A 403 -14.87 -1.64 2.30
C HIS A 403 -14.38 -1.83 0.87
N VAL A 404 -13.77 -0.81 0.23
CA VAL A 404 -13.09 -0.97 -1.07
C VAL A 404 -11.97 -2.01 -0.97
N ILE A 405 -11.16 -1.96 0.09
CA ILE A 405 -10.10 -2.95 0.31
C ILE A 405 -10.68 -4.35 0.52
N ALA A 406 -11.71 -4.50 1.36
CA ALA A 406 -12.36 -5.78 1.61
C ALA A 406 -12.92 -6.41 0.33
N LYS A 407 -13.71 -5.66 -0.45
CA LYS A 407 -14.24 -6.09 -1.75
C LYS A 407 -13.14 -6.48 -2.74
N SER A 408 -12.03 -5.74 -2.75
CA SER A 408 -10.91 -6.07 -3.62
C SER A 408 -10.17 -7.35 -3.19
N LYS A 409 -10.08 -7.64 -1.89
CA LYS A 409 -9.54 -8.91 -1.39
C LYS A 409 -10.45 -10.07 -1.79
N VAL A 410 -11.76 -9.95 -1.60
CA VAL A 410 -12.74 -10.97 -2.01
C VAL A 410 -12.61 -11.25 -3.50
N LYS A 411 -12.63 -10.20 -4.34
CA LYS A 411 -12.47 -10.33 -5.80
C LYS A 411 -11.18 -11.06 -6.19
N LEU A 412 -10.05 -10.71 -5.57
CA LEU A 412 -8.77 -11.37 -5.83
C LEU A 412 -8.80 -12.85 -5.38
N MET A 413 -9.36 -13.13 -4.20
CA MET A 413 -9.45 -14.50 -3.68
C MET A 413 -10.36 -15.38 -4.55
N GLU A 414 -11.54 -14.89 -4.93
CA GLU A 414 -12.43 -15.58 -5.88
C GLU A 414 -11.71 -15.87 -7.21
N THR A 415 -10.90 -14.92 -7.70
CA THR A 415 -10.11 -15.09 -8.93
C THR A 415 -9.05 -16.18 -8.77
N ILE A 416 -8.28 -16.17 -7.68
CA ILE A 416 -7.27 -17.19 -7.42
C ILE A 416 -7.93 -18.57 -7.26
N MET A 417 -9.04 -18.66 -6.52
CA MET A 417 -9.80 -19.90 -6.35
C MET A 417 -10.30 -20.43 -7.69
N SER A 418 -10.82 -19.55 -8.56
CA SER A 418 -11.25 -19.90 -9.91
C SER A 418 -10.09 -20.43 -10.76
N PHE A 419 -8.92 -19.79 -10.72
CA PHE A 419 -7.74 -20.27 -11.44
C PHE A 419 -7.22 -21.61 -10.94
N LEU A 420 -7.24 -21.86 -9.64
CA LEU A 420 -6.84 -23.14 -9.06
C LEU A 420 -7.79 -24.30 -9.41
N SER A 421 -8.96 -24.02 -9.98
CA SER A 421 -9.80 -25.06 -10.63
C SER A 421 -9.26 -25.54 -11.99
N PHE A 422 -8.20 -24.91 -12.50
CA PHE A 422 -7.49 -25.36 -13.69
C PHE A 422 -6.44 -26.39 -13.31
N GLN A 423 -6.45 -27.53 -13.99
CA GLN A 423 -5.57 -28.64 -13.67
C GLN A 423 -4.09 -28.23 -13.77
N ASN A 424 -3.29 -28.73 -12.82
CA ASN A 424 -1.84 -28.52 -12.74
C ASN A 424 -1.38 -27.06 -12.62
N LEU A 425 -2.26 -26.06 -12.50
CA LEU A 425 -1.88 -24.67 -12.32
C LEU A 425 -1.26 -24.43 -10.94
N GLU A 426 -0.18 -23.64 -10.89
CA GLU A 426 0.44 -23.22 -9.63
C GLU A 426 0.52 -21.69 -9.54
N ILE A 427 0.19 -21.13 -8.38
CA ILE A 427 0.39 -19.69 -8.12
C ILE A 427 1.86 -19.45 -7.76
N CYS A 428 2.51 -18.50 -8.42
CA CYS A 428 3.89 -18.13 -8.14
C CYS A 428 3.98 -16.90 -7.22
N TYR A 429 3.12 -15.91 -7.49
CA TYR A 429 3.22 -14.59 -6.89
C TYR A 429 1.88 -13.86 -6.93
N VAL A 430 1.56 -13.13 -5.86
CA VAL A 430 0.40 -12.25 -5.77
C VAL A 430 0.84 -10.92 -5.15
N ASN A 431 0.39 -9.81 -5.73
CA ASN A 431 0.61 -8.48 -5.16
C ASN A 431 -0.53 -7.55 -5.53
N ILE A 432 -1.53 -7.48 -4.65
CA ILE A 432 -2.68 -6.58 -4.72
C ILE A 432 -3.50 -6.80 -5.99
N ASP A 433 -3.10 -6.23 -7.11
CA ASP A 433 -3.78 -6.29 -8.39
C ASP A 433 -3.10 -7.22 -9.41
N CYS A 434 -2.00 -7.87 -9.03
CA CYS A 434 -1.23 -8.74 -9.91
C CYS A 434 -1.16 -10.20 -9.41
N ILE A 435 -1.28 -11.16 -10.34
CA ILE A 435 -1.16 -12.60 -10.11
C ILE A 435 -0.20 -13.19 -11.16
N HIS A 436 0.82 -13.95 -10.73
CA HIS A 436 1.66 -14.74 -11.65
C HIS A 436 1.32 -16.21 -11.48
N LEU A 437 1.06 -16.88 -12.60
CA LEU A 437 0.65 -18.27 -12.68
C LEU A 437 1.74 -19.07 -13.39
N SER A 438 1.96 -20.32 -13.01
CA SER A 438 2.75 -21.31 -13.75
C SER A 438 1.81 -22.40 -14.25
N ILE A 439 1.77 -22.58 -15.57
CA ILE A 439 0.84 -23.47 -16.29
C ILE A 439 1.66 -24.34 -17.23
N GLU A 440 1.18 -25.53 -17.56
CA GLU A 440 1.80 -26.32 -18.63
C GLU A 440 1.74 -25.57 -19.96
N SER A 441 2.85 -25.57 -20.70
CA SER A 441 2.99 -24.74 -21.91
C SER A 441 1.95 -25.10 -22.99
N ASN A 442 1.52 -26.36 -23.06
CA ASN A 442 0.53 -26.83 -24.02
C ASN A 442 -0.90 -26.41 -23.67
N ASP A 443 -1.14 -25.95 -22.44
CA ASP A 443 -2.48 -25.65 -21.91
C ASP A 443 -2.83 -24.15 -21.93
N ILE A 444 -1.92 -23.29 -22.39
CA ILE A 444 -2.09 -21.83 -22.35
C ILE A 444 -3.35 -21.39 -23.09
N ASP A 445 -3.54 -21.85 -24.34
CA ASP A 445 -4.69 -21.45 -25.15
C ASP A 445 -6.01 -21.95 -24.54
N PHE A 446 -5.99 -23.16 -23.99
CA PHE A 446 -7.14 -23.72 -23.27
C PHE A 446 -7.46 -22.90 -22.01
N PHE A 447 -6.44 -22.53 -21.24
CA PHE A 447 -6.57 -21.65 -20.07
C PHE A 447 -7.17 -20.29 -20.47
N LEU A 448 -6.61 -19.62 -21.46
CA LEU A 448 -7.07 -18.30 -21.92
C LEU A 448 -8.52 -18.36 -22.43
N ASN A 449 -8.90 -19.40 -23.17
CA ASN A 449 -10.27 -19.59 -23.63
C ASN A 449 -11.24 -19.85 -22.45
N LYS A 450 -10.88 -20.71 -21.49
CA LYS A 450 -11.70 -20.99 -20.29
C LYS A 450 -11.95 -19.72 -19.47
N PHE A 451 -10.93 -18.88 -19.30
CA PHE A 451 -11.00 -17.68 -18.46
C PHE A 451 -11.19 -16.36 -19.24
N LYS A 452 -11.62 -16.41 -20.51
CA LYS A 452 -11.87 -15.21 -21.34
C LYS A 452 -12.87 -14.20 -20.77
N HIS A 453 -13.71 -14.63 -19.82
CA HIS A 453 -14.67 -13.76 -19.13
C HIS A 453 -13.98 -12.93 -18.03
N VAL A 454 -12.89 -13.42 -17.46
CA VAL A 454 -12.07 -12.73 -16.44
C VAL A 454 -10.89 -12.00 -17.08
N ILE A 455 -10.30 -12.56 -18.14
CA ILE A 455 -9.13 -12.02 -18.84
C ILE A 455 -9.57 -11.16 -20.03
N GLY A 456 -9.14 -9.90 -20.06
CA GLY A 456 -9.47 -8.95 -21.11
C GLY A 456 -9.19 -7.49 -20.75
N ASP A 457 -9.64 -6.57 -21.61
CA ASP A 457 -9.34 -5.13 -21.52
C ASP A 457 -10.42 -4.30 -20.82
N LYS A 458 -11.47 -4.92 -20.26
CA LYS A 458 -12.51 -4.16 -19.54
C LYS A 458 -12.05 -3.78 -18.13
N LEU A 459 -12.67 -2.75 -17.56
CA LEU A 459 -12.46 -2.35 -16.17
C LEU A 459 -12.68 -3.56 -15.26
N GLY A 460 -11.68 -3.90 -14.44
CA GLY A 460 -11.76 -5.00 -13.49
C GLY A 460 -11.51 -6.40 -14.08
N GLN A 461 -11.24 -6.54 -15.37
CA GLN A 461 -10.67 -7.76 -15.96
C GLN A 461 -9.15 -7.80 -15.78
N LEU A 462 -8.57 -8.98 -15.89
CA LEU A 462 -7.13 -9.19 -15.90
C LEU A 462 -6.58 -9.05 -17.32
N LYS A 463 -5.57 -8.21 -17.52
CA LYS A 463 -4.79 -8.19 -18.76
C LYS A 463 -3.54 -9.04 -18.59
N ILE A 464 -3.05 -9.62 -19.68
CA ILE A 464 -1.74 -10.28 -19.73
C ILE A 464 -0.70 -9.17 -19.87
N GLU A 465 0.18 -9.03 -18.88
CA GLU A 465 1.33 -8.11 -18.98
C GLU A 465 2.52 -8.76 -19.65
N ASN A 466 2.83 -10.00 -19.28
CA ASN A 466 3.99 -10.74 -19.77
C ASN A 466 3.73 -12.25 -19.79
N ILE A 467 4.43 -12.94 -20.70
CA ILE A 467 4.50 -14.41 -20.79
C ILE A 467 5.98 -14.79 -20.73
N ALA A 468 6.37 -15.60 -19.74
CA ALA A 468 7.77 -15.96 -19.48
C ALA A 468 7.95 -17.48 -19.45
N THR A 469 9.15 -17.97 -19.75
CA THR A 469 9.50 -19.40 -19.60
C THR A 469 10.17 -19.69 -18.26
N GLN A 470 10.72 -18.67 -17.59
CA GLN A 470 11.39 -18.79 -16.30
C GLN A 470 11.11 -17.57 -15.42
N GLY A 471 11.13 -17.76 -14.10
CA GLY A 471 10.87 -16.69 -13.16
C GLY A 471 11.53 -16.89 -11.81
N TYR A 472 11.97 -15.77 -11.24
CA TYR A 472 12.55 -15.68 -9.91
C TYR A 472 11.81 -14.61 -9.10
N TRP A 473 11.33 -14.94 -7.91
CA TRP A 473 10.65 -13.98 -7.02
C TRP A 473 11.32 -13.97 -5.65
N LEU A 474 12.15 -12.97 -5.39
CA LEU A 474 12.91 -12.89 -4.15
C LEU A 474 12.14 -12.20 -3.02
N ASP A 475 11.17 -11.35 -3.34
CA ASP A 475 10.28 -10.70 -2.37
C ASP A 475 9.08 -10.03 -3.07
N ILE A 476 8.16 -9.48 -2.28
CA ILE A 476 7.11 -8.59 -2.80
C ILE A 476 7.75 -7.39 -3.51
N GLY A 477 7.53 -7.30 -4.82
CA GLY A 477 8.07 -6.24 -5.68
C GLY A 477 9.54 -6.46 -6.06
N ARG A 478 10.05 -7.69 -5.92
CA ARG A 478 11.41 -8.10 -6.29
C ARG A 478 11.37 -9.40 -7.09
N TYR A 479 11.37 -9.31 -8.41
CA TYR A 479 11.31 -10.47 -9.30
C TYR A 479 11.97 -10.22 -10.66
N TRP A 480 12.35 -11.29 -11.34
CA TRP A 480 12.93 -11.32 -12.68
C TRP A 480 12.25 -12.41 -13.49
N LEU A 481 11.86 -12.10 -14.72
CA LEU A 481 11.17 -13.00 -15.63
C LEU A 481 11.95 -13.11 -16.93
N TYR A 482 12.16 -14.33 -17.40
CA TYR A 482 12.93 -14.60 -18.60
C TYR A 482 12.11 -15.39 -19.61
N SER A 483 12.33 -15.11 -20.89
CA SER A 483 11.82 -15.90 -22.00
C SER A 483 12.99 -16.26 -22.91
N ASN A 484 13.20 -17.57 -23.13
CA ASN A 484 14.35 -18.07 -23.90
C ASN A 484 15.69 -17.47 -23.43
N ASN A 485 15.91 -17.48 -22.11
CA ASN A 485 17.07 -16.90 -21.40
C ASN A 485 17.24 -15.37 -21.53
N ASN A 486 16.33 -14.66 -22.20
CA ASN A 486 16.33 -13.20 -22.25
C ASN A 486 15.46 -12.63 -21.13
N LEU A 487 15.97 -11.67 -20.38
CA LEU A 487 15.19 -10.94 -19.39
C LEU A 487 14.11 -10.11 -20.10
N ILE A 488 12.84 -10.40 -19.81
CA ILE A 488 11.69 -9.68 -20.41
C ILE A 488 11.07 -8.66 -19.45
N GLU A 489 11.14 -8.91 -18.15
CA GLU A 489 10.57 -8.03 -17.13
C GLU A 489 11.28 -8.23 -15.79
N HIS A 490 11.51 -7.14 -15.07
CA HIS A 490 11.98 -7.18 -13.69
C HIS A 490 11.35 -6.08 -12.85
N LYS A 491 11.20 -6.36 -11.56
CA LYS A 491 10.95 -5.35 -10.54
C LYS A 491 11.97 -5.52 -9.44
N ASN A 492 12.59 -4.42 -9.02
CA ASN A 492 13.53 -4.42 -7.88
C ASN A 492 13.30 -3.15 -7.05
N ILE A 493 12.18 -3.13 -6.31
CA ILE A 493 11.78 -1.97 -5.49
C ILE A 493 12.90 -1.61 -4.51
N LEU A 494 13.13 -0.31 -4.34
CA LEU A 494 14.22 0.34 -3.61
C LEU A 494 15.56 0.41 -4.35
N PHE A 495 15.83 -0.41 -5.36
CA PHE A 495 17.11 -0.34 -6.09
C PHE A 495 16.94 0.38 -7.42
N ASN A 496 15.79 0.16 -8.07
CA ASN A 496 15.50 0.74 -9.37
C ASN A 496 14.57 1.94 -9.23
N THR A 497 14.78 2.93 -10.08
CA THR A 497 13.86 4.04 -10.31
C THR A 497 13.49 4.07 -11.79
N PRO A 498 12.46 4.81 -12.22
CA PRO A 498 12.11 4.91 -13.64
C PRO A 498 13.27 5.33 -14.57
N TYR A 499 14.36 5.88 -14.01
CA TYR A 499 15.50 6.43 -14.75
C TYR A 499 16.83 5.76 -14.40
N LEU A 500 16.81 4.81 -13.48
CA LEU A 500 17.94 3.96 -13.13
C LEU A 500 17.41 2.53 -13.09
N LEU A 501 17.15 2.02 -14.28
CA LEU A 501 16.66 0.68 -14.55
C LEU A 501 17.85 -0.22 -14.86
N ASP A 502 18.63 -0.50 -13.82
CA ASP A 502 19.64 -1.54 -13.89
C ASP A 502 19.02 -2.83 -13.30
N PRO A 503 18.69 -3.84 -14.12
CA PRO A 503 18.13 -5.09 -13.62
C PRO A 503 19.06 -5.82 -12.66
N TYR A 504 20.36 -5.55 -12.72
CA TYR A 504 21.40 -6.25 -11.97
C TYR A 504 22.00 -5.38 -10.85
N ARG A 505 21.23 -4.40 -10.36
CA ARG A 505 21.66 -3.56 -9.25
C ARG A 505 21.51 -4.26 -7.89
N LYS A 506 22.62 -4.76 -7.33
CA LYS A 506 22.68 -5.35 -5.97
C LYS A 506 22.87 -4.31 -4.85
N PHE A 507 23.39 -3.13 -5.15
CA PHE A 507 23.79 -2.13 -4.16
C PHE A 507 23.19 -0.75 -4.44
N ARG A 508 22.71 -0.07 -3.40
CA ARG A 508 22.28 1.33 -3.49
C ARG A 508 22.83 2.14 -2.32
N LYS A 509 23.39 3.29 -2.68
CA LYS A 509 23.82 4.34 -1.77
C LYS A 509 22.81 5.48 -1.81
N PHE A 510 22.39 5.99 -0.66
CA PHE A 510 21.53 7.16 -0.58
C PHE A 510 21.85 8.02 0.65
N ARG A 511 21.52 9.30 0.55
CA ARG A 511 21.68 10.27 1.64
C ARG A 511 20.32 10.62 2.20
N LYS A 512 20.26 10.84 3.52
CA LYS A 512 19.04 11.25 4.20
C LYS A 512 19.37 12.27 5.27
N ILE A 513 18.46 13.22 5.48
CA ILE A 513 18.50 14.11 6.64
C ILE A 513 18.11 13.29 7.87
N THR A 514 19.08 13.09 8.76
CA THR A 514 18.87 12.42 10.05
C THR A 514 18.76 13.47 11.14
N LYS A 515 17.84 13.20 12.08
CA LYS A 515 17.61 14.04 13.25
C LYS A 515 18.18 13.33 14.46
N PHE A 516 19.09 13.99 15.16
CA PHE A 516 19.64 13.52 16.42
C PHE A 516 19.68 14.70 17.40
N GLU A 517 19.02 14.57 18.55
CA GLU A 517 19.02 15.57 19.63
C GLU A 517 18.70 17.01 19.20
N GLY A 518 17.84 17.17 18.20
CA GLY A 518 17.45 18.49 17.67
C GLY A 518 18.34 19.02 16.54
N PHE A 519 19.47 18.37 16.27
CA PHE A 519 20.34 18.65 15.13
C PHE A 519 19.88 17.88 13.89
N HIS A 520 20.05 18.53 12.72
CA HIS A 520 19.83 17.91 11.42
C HIS A 520 21.18 17.77 10.74
N TYR A 521 21.53 16.55 10.34
CA TYR A 521 22.74 16.28 9.58
C TYR A 521 22.43 15.31 8.45
N ILE A 522 23.30 15.28 7.44
CA ILE A 522 23.18 14.32 6.34
C ILE A 522 23.91 13.04 6.75
N SER A 523 23.17 11.94 6.82
CA SER A 523 23.76 10.61 6.94
C SER A 523 23.73 9.89 5.61
N GLU A 524 24.79 9.11 5.37
CA GLU A 524 24.92 8.28 4.19
C GLU A 524 24.62 6.83 4.54
N HIS A 525 23.76 6.19 3.75
CA HIS A 525 23.32 4.82 3.97
C HIS A 525 23.59 3.98 2.73
N ASN A 526 24.16 2.80 2.97
CA ASN A 526 24.35 1.78 1.96
C ASN A 526 23.41 0.62 2.25
N ILE A 527 22.67 0.19 1.23
CA ILE A 527 21.82 -0.99 1.29
C ILE A 527 22.27 -1.99 0.22
N ASN A 528 22.25 -3.26 0.60
CA ASN A 528 22.48 -4.40 -0.28
C ASN A 528 21.16 -5.18 -0.43
N LEU A 529 20.89 -5.71 -1.63
CA LEU A 529 19.67 -6.43 -1.97
C LEU A 529 19.37 -7.57 -0.97
N LEU A 530 20.35 -8.42 -0.68
CA LEU A 530 20.22 -9.58 0.20
C LEU A 530 19.77 -9.18 1.60
N ASN A 531 20.30 -8.08 2.13
CA ASN A 531 19.91 -7.54 3.45
C ASN A 531 18.50 -6.92 3.49
N CYS A 532 17.87 -6.75 2.32
CA CYS A 532 16.53 -6.17 2.19
C CYS A 532 15.43 -7.22 1.94
N LEU A 533 15.79 -8.50 1.78
CA LEU A 533 14.84 -9.58 1.46
C LEU A 533 14.16 -10.15 2.71
N ASN A 534 12.86 -10.46 2.57
CA ASN A 534 12.10 -11.13 3.60
C ASN A 534 12.24 -12.66 3.53
N MET A 535 13.31 -13.21 4.11
CA MET A 535 13.63 -14.64 4.05
C MET A 535 12.94 -15.50 5.11
N LYS A 536 11.75 -15.09 5.58
CA LYS A 536 11.13 -15.72 6.76
C LYS A 536 10.46 -17.07 6.46
N LYS A 537 9.96 -17.29 5.24
CA LYS A 537 9.19 -18.49 4.89
C LYS A 537 10.07 -19.74 4.75
N LYS A 538 9.48 -20.91 4.93
CA LYS A 538 10.20 -22.18 4.73
C LYS A 538 10.44 -22.41 3.24
N ILE A 539 11.63 -22.87 2.88
CA ILE A 539 12.00 -23.19 1.50
C ILE A 539 11.88 -24.70 1.29
N ILE A 540 11.19 -25.11 0.23
CA ILE A 540 11.23 -26.48 -0.30
C ILE A 540 11.96 -26.42 -1.64
N LYS A 541 13.14 -27.03 -1.70
CA LYS A 541 13.96 -27.09 -2.92
C LYS A 541 13.59 -28.30 -3.74
N MET A 542 13.44 -28.09 -5.04
CA MET A 542 13.35 -29.10 -6.08
C MET A 542 14.35 -28.69 -7.17
N ASP A 543 14.72 -29.60 -8.07
CA ASP A 543 15.83 -29.38 -9.01
C ASP A 543 15.59 -28.18 -9.93
N ASP A 544 14.36 -27.99 -10.38
CA ASP A 544 13.96 -27.01 -11.40
C ASP A 544 13.01 -25.92 -10.87
N HIS A 545 12.63 -25.96 -9.59
CA HIS A 545 11.82 -24.92 -8.95
C HIS A 545 11.97 -24.93 -7.44
N ILE A 546 11.62 -23.80 -6.82
CA ILE A 546 11.72 -23.63 -5.37
C ILE A 546 10.41 -23.06 -4.84
N LYS A 547 9.75 -23.79 -3.94
CA LYS A 547 8.49 -23.38 -3.30
C LYS A 547 8.74 -22.71 -1.96
N LEU A 548 7.88 -21.76 -1.61
CA LEU A 548 7.82 -21.13 -0.30
C LEU A 548 6.58 -21.60 0.45
N CYS A 549 6.78 -22.14 1.65
CA CYS A 549 5.70 -22.57 2.52
C CYS A 549 5.56 -21.62 3.71
N ARG A 550 4.31 -21.35 4.07
CA ARG A 550 3.95 -20.58 5.26
C ARG A 550 4.27 -21.38 6.53
N PHE A 551 4.37 -20.66 7.66
CA PHE A 551 4.38 -21.33 8.95
C PHE A 551 2.97 -21.78 9.30
N ASN A 552 2.88 -22.88 10.03
CA ASN A 552 1.63 -23.35 10.60
C ASN A 552 1.17 -22.42 11.72
N GLN A 553 -0.14 -22.28 11.87
CA GLN A 553 -0.77 -21.44 12.89
C GLN A 553 -0.24 -21.74 14.31
N LYS A 554 -0.14 -23.02 14.70
CA LYS A 554 0.38 -23.42 16.02
C LYS A 554 1.82 -22.99 16.28
N THR A 555 2.64 -22.80 15.24
CA THR A 555 4.01 -22.32 15.41
C THR A 555 4.05 -20.84 15.83
N LEU A 556 3.02 -20.06 15.48
CA LEU A 556 2.97 -18.62 15.77
C LEU A 556 2.54 -18.30 17.20
N THR A 557 1.77 -19.17 17.84
CA THR A 557 1.23 -18.96 19.19
C THR A 557 2.31 -19.11 20.28
N SER A 558 3.37 -19.88 20.03
CA SER A 558 4.56 -19.95 20.90
C SER A 558 5.62 -18.93 20.48
N ILE A 559 5.61 -17.73 21.11
CA ILE A 559 6.50 -16.61 20.72
C ILE A 559 7.99 -16.96 20.81
N VAL A 560 8.40 -17.72 21.84
CA VAL A 560 9.80 -18.13 22.04
C VAL A 560 10.24 -19.04 20.91
N ASN A 561 9.51 -20.15 20.72
CA ASN A 561 9.78 -21.10 19.64
C ASN A 561 9.72 -20.43 18.27
N TYR A 562 8.78 -19.50 18.07
CA TYR A 562 8.68 -18.76 16.81
C TYR A 562 9.91 -17.92 16.52
N LYS A 563 10.43 -17.17 17.50
CA LYS A 563 11.64 -16.34 17.29
C LYS A 563 12.86 -17.19 16.96
N GLU A 564 13.04 -18.30 17.66
CA GLU A 564 14.13 -19.25 17.40
C GLU A 564 13.98 -19.87 16.00
N ASN A 565 12.79 -20.38 15.67
CA ASN A 565 12.48 -20.89 14.34
C ASN A 565 12.71 -19.85 13.24
N LEU A 566 12.40 -18.58 13.50
CA LEU A 566 12.62 -17.50 12.55
C LEU A 566 14.12 -17.28 12.30
N ILE A 567 14.92 -17.20 13.37
CA ILE A 567 16.37 -17.02 13.26
C ILE A 567 17.00 -18.21 12.52
N THR A 568 16.60 -19.43 12.87
CA THR A 568 17.06 -20.65 12.20
C THR A 568 16.69 -20.65 10.72
N ASN A 569 15.44 -20.32 10.37
CA ASN A 569 15.02 -20.24 8.97
C ASN A 569 15.77 -19.15 8.20
N LEU A 570 16.01 -17.97 8.80
CA LEU A 570 16.80 -16.92 8.16
C LEU A 570 18.22 -17.40 7.83
N LYS A 571 18.87 -18.10 8.77
CA LYS A 571 20.21 -18.69 8.56
C LYS A 571 20.19 -19.75 7.45
N ASN A 572 19.20 -20.66 7.47
CA ASN A 572 19.10 -21.74 6.50
C ASN A 572 18.74 -21.25 5.09
N ASN A 573 17.95 -20.19 5.00
CA ASN A 573 17.51 -19.63 3.73
C ASN A 573 18.58 -18.77 3.06
N TYR A 574 19.47 -18.14 3.85
CA TYR A 574 20.47 -17.21 3.35
C TYR A 574 21.32 -17.76 2.19
N PRO A 575 21.90 -18.98 2.25
CA PRO A 575 22.66 -19.55 1.13
C PRO A 575 21.82 -19.71 -0.14
N THR A 576 20.54 -20.07 0.00
CA THR A 576 19.63 -20.25 -1.15
C THR A 576 19.35 -18.92 -1.83
N TYR A 577 19.00 -17.88 -1.07
CA TYR A 577 18.77 -16.55 -1.64
C TYR A 577 20.04 -15.97 -2.26
N LYS A 578 21.19 -16.18 -1.64
CA LYS A 578 22.48 -15.79 -2.21
C LYS A 578 22.71 -16.47 -3.55
N GLY A 579 22.57 -17.81 -3.61
CA GLY A 579 22.75 -18.57 -4.85
C GLY A 579 21.79 -18.14 -5.96
N LEU A 580 20.53 -17.82 -5.65
CA LEU A 580 19.58 -17.28 -6.63
C LEU A 580 19.97 -15.88 -7.11
N ILE A 581 20.48 -15.02 -6.23
CA ILE A 581 21.00 -13.70 -6.63
C ILE A 581 22.23 -13.83 -7.52
N ASP A 582 23.07 -14.85 -7.29
CA ASP A 582 24.22 -15.10 -8.15
C ASP A 582 23.73 -15.63 -9.51
N GLU A 583 22.84 -16.62 -9.54
CA GLU A 583 22.21 -17.15 -10.78
C GLU A 583 21.48 -16.09 -11.63
N ILE A 584 20.84 -15.09 -11.00
CA ILE A 584 20.12 -14.04 -11.75
C ILE A 584 21.09 -13.01 -12.37
N PHE A 585 22.25 -12.79 -11.75
CA PHE A 585 23.13 -11.63 -12.05
C PHE A 585 24.44 -12.01 -12.72
N ASP A 586 24.83 -13.28 -12.66
CA ASP A 586 25.95 -13.87 -13.40
C ASP A 586 25.43 -14.45 -14.72
#